data_AF-A0A6M0EQZ5-F1
#
_entry.id   AF-A0A6M0EQZ5-F1
#
_cell.length_a   1.000
_cell.length_b   1.000
_cell.length_c   1.000
_cell.angle_alpha   90.00
_cell.angle_beta   90.00
_cell.angle_gamma   90.00
#
_symmetry.space_group_name_H-M   'P 1'
#
loop_
_entity.id
_entity.type
_entity.pdbx_description
1 polymer ?
#
loop_
_entity_poly.entity_id
_entity_poly.type
_entity_poly.pdbx_seq_one_letter_code
_entity_poly.pdbx_strand_id
1 'polypeptide(L)'
;MQTLPKERRYETLSYLPPLDDGQIIRQVEYILDQGYIPAVEFNETSEPEQHYWTMWKLPLFNARSPKEVLAEVDECRVDYRDCFIRVVGFDNVKQCQVLSFIVHKPGAGSRGRY
;
A
#
# COMPACT_ATOMS: atom_id res chain seq x y z
N MET A 1 -24.86 24.87 4.33
CA MET A 1 -24.61 23.85 3.29
C MET A 1 -23.24 24.13 2.70
N GLN A 2 -22.35 23.15 2.64
CA GLN A 2 -21.05 23.27 1.95
C GLN A 2 -21.09 22.38 0.70
N THR A 3 -20.60 22.89 -0.43
CA THR A 3 -20.43 22.10 -1.64
C THR A 3 -19.18 21.25 -1.51
N LEU A 4 -19.29 19.94 -1.76
CA LEU A 4 -18.17 19.02 -1.63
C LEU A 4 -17.12 19.29 -2.73
N PRO A 5 -15.82 19.45 -2.39
CA PRO A 5 -14.77 19.60 -3.38
C PRO A 5 -14.53 18.27 -4.14
N LYS A 6 -14.03 18.39 -5.36
CA LYS A 6 -13.56 17.24 -6.15
C LYS A 6 -12.11 16.97 -5.80
N GLU A 7 -11.80 15.73 -5.41
CA GLU A 7 -10.46 15.29 -5.04
C GLU A 7 -10.23 13.87 -5.57
N ARG A 8 -9.03 13.58 -6.09
CA ARG A 8 -8.67 12.22 -6.54
C ARG A 8 -8.54 11.28 -5.35
N ARG A 9 -9.10 10.08 -5.47
CA ARG A 9 -9.08 9.03 -4.45
C ARG A 9 -8.31 7.81 -4.96
N TYR A 10 -8.00 6.91 -4.05
CA TYR A 10 -7.08 5.79 -4.27
C TYR A 10 -7.60 4.50 -3.62
N GLU A 11 -8.89 4.23 -3.80
CA GLU A 11 -9.59 3.07 -3.22
C GLU A 11 -9.55 3.04 -1.67
N THR A 12 -9.50 1.85 -1.09
CA THR A 12 -9.63 1.58 0.34
C THR A 12 -8.76 2.52 1.18
N LEU A 13 -9.36 3.07 2.25
CA LEU A 13 -8.75 4.01 3.21
C LEU A 13 -8.44 5.43 2.66
N SER A 14 -8.59 5.70 1.36
CA SER A 14 -8.22 7.01 0.77
C SER A 14 -9.15 8.20 1.09
N TYR A 15 -10.28 7.93 1.76
CA TYR A 15 -11.19 8.95 2.31
C TYR A 15 -10.89 9.29 3.77
N LEU A 16 -10.04 8.51 4.44
CA LEU A 16 -9.60 8.78 5.80
C LEU A 16 -8.48 9.83 5.79
N PRO A 17 -8.17 10.44 6.96
CA PRO A 17 -6.89 11.12 7.12
C PRO A 17 -5.72 10.20 6.70
N PRO A 18 -4.62 10.74 6.17
CA PRO A 18 -3.45 9.94 5.81
C PRO A 18 -3.01 9.07 6.98
N LEU A 19 -2.76 7.79 6.70
CA LEU A 19 -2.35 6.84 7.71
C LEU A 19 -0.96 7.22 8.24
N ASP A 20 -0.80 7.22 9.56
CA ASP A 20 0.53 7.25 10.16
C ASP A 20 1.20 5.85 10.14
N ASP A 21 2.52 5.81 10.37
CA ASP A 21 3.27 4.55 10.34
C ASP A 21 2.71 3.51 11.32
N GLY A 22 2.21 3.94 12.48
CA GLY A 22 1.59 3.04 13.46
C GLY A 22 0.29 2.42 12.94
N GLN A 23 -0.49 3.16 12.17
CA GLN A 23 -1.69 2.66 11.49
C GLN A 23 -1.34 1.72 10.34
N ILE A 24 -0.30 2.02 9.55
CA ILE A 24 0.20 1.12 8.50
C ILE A 24 0.70 -0.19 9.13
N ILE A 25 1.50 -0.12 10.20
CA ILE A 25 1.97 -1.29 10.96
C ILE A 25 0.79 -2.18 11.33
N ARG A 26 -0.28 -1.62 11.91
CA ARG A 26 -1.46 -2.39 12.31
C ARG A 26 -2.20 -3.05 11.13
N GLN A 27 -2.24 -2.41 9.96
CA GLN A 27 -2.80 -3.06 8.77
C GLN A 27 -1.95 -4.24 8.32
N VAL A 28 -0.62 -4.12 8.38
CA VAL A 28 0.30 -5.22 8.06
C VAL A 28 0.23 -6.34 9.10
N GLU A 29 0.15 -6.00 10.39
CA GLU A 29 -0.09 -6.97 11.48
C GLU A 29 -1.36 -7.77 11.19
N TYR A 30 -2.45 -7.10 10.81
CA TYR A 30 -3.68 -7.79 10.43
C TYR A 30 -3.51 -8.74 9.24
N ILE A 31 -2.77 -8.35 8.20
CA ILE A 31 -2.45 -9.24 7.06
C ILE A 31 -1.77 -10.52 7.58
N LEU A 32 -0.76 -10.38 8.43
CA LEU A 32 0.01 -11.50 8.96
C LEU A 32 -0.81 -12.37 9.94
N ASP A 33 -1.57 -11.75 10.84
CA ASP A 33 -2.40 -12.44 11.84
C ASP A 33 -3.51 -13.28 11.19
N GLN A 34 -4.00 -12.88 10.02
CA GLN A 34 -4.98 -13.65 9.24
C GLN A 34 -4.33 -14.75 8.38
N GLY A 35 -2.99 -14.84 8.36
CA GLY A 35 -2.26 -15.77 7.50
C GLY A 35 -2.28 -15.38 6.02
N TYR A 36 -2.61 -14.13 5.69
CA TYR A 36 -2.53 -13.62 4.33
C TYR A 36 -1.08 -13.32 3.95
N ILE A 37 -0.81 -13.31 2.65
CA ILE A 37 0.52 -13.11 2.10
C ILE A 37 0.69 -11.64 1.71
N PRO A 38 1.55 -10.86 2.39
CA PRO A 38 1.81 -9.47 2.03
C PRO A 38 2.57 -9.40 0.70
N ALA A 39 2.28 -8.37 -0.10
CA ALA A 39 3.15 -7.97 -1.21
C ALA A 39 3.16 -6.45 -1.35
N VAL A 40 4.19 -5.96 -2.03
CA VAL A 40 4.37 -4.55 -2.35
C VAL A 40 4.30 -4.40 -3.86
N GLU A 41 3.55 -3.40 -4.31
CA GLU A 41 3.39 -3.10 -5.73
C GLU A 41 3.53 -1.59 -5.95
N PHE A 42 4.04 -1.21 -7.11
CA PHE A 42 4.26 0.18 -7.47
C PHE A 42 3.86 0.46 -8.92
N ASN A 43 3.52 1.71 -9.21
CA ASN A 43 3.17 2.17 -10.55
C ASN A 43 3.35 3.68 -10.67
N GLU A 44 3.71 4.17 -11.86
CA GLU A 44 3.90 5.60 -12.12
C GLU A 44 2.57 6.38 -12.09
N THR A 45 1.46 5.70 -12.41
CA THR A 45 0.11 6.28 -12.43
C THR A 45 -0.84 5.48 -11.54
N SER A 46 -2.01 6.04 -11.22
CA SER A 46 -3.05 5.36 -10.43
C SER A 46 -4.40 5.35 -11.16
N GLU A 47 -4.38 5.00 -12.44
CA GLU A 47 -5.59 4.92 -13.26
C GLU A 47 -6.44 3.69 -12.88
N PRO A 48 -7.73 3.85 -12.56
CA PRO A 48 -8.58 2.76 -12.06
C PRO A 48 -8.91 1.70 -13.11
N GLU A 49 -8.80 2.02 -14.40
CA GLU A 49 -8.98 1.07 -15.49
C GLU A 49 -7.80 0.10 -15.64
N GLN A 50 -6.65 0.42 -15.04
CA GLN A 50 -5.45 -0.41 -15.11
C GLN A 50 -5.48 -1.52 -14.07
N HIS A 51 -5.48 -2.77 -14.53
CA HIS A 51 -5.55 -3.95 -13.66
C HIS A 51 -4.23 -4.29 -12.95
N TYR A 52 -3.10 -3.98 -13.58
CA TYR A 52 -1.78 -4.46 -13.12
C TYR A 52 -0.86 -3.31 -12.73
N TRP A 53 -0.25 -3.47 -11.57
CA TRP A 53 0.88 -2.67 -11.09
C TRP A 53 2.13 -3.55 -11.11
N THR A 54 3.31 -2.93 -11.13
CA THR A 54 4.56 -3.67 -11.12
C THR A 54 4.82 -4.23 -9.72
N MET A 55 5.11 -5.52 -9.63
CA MET A 55 5.43 -6.18 -8.37
C MET A 55 6.83 -5.80 -7.90
N TRP A 56 6.95 -5.38 -6.64
CA TRP A 56 8.25 -5.23 -6.00
C TRP A 56 8.74 -6.59 -5.51
N LYS A 57 9.85 -7.07 -6.09
CA LYS A 57 10.43 -8.40 -5.85
C LYS A 57 9.37 -9.51 -5.99
N LEU A 58 8.99 -10.16 -4.89
CA LEU A 58 8.00 -11.24 -4.83
C LEU A 58 7.12 -11.05 -3.58
N PRO A 59 5.92 -11.68 -3.52
CA PRO A 59 5.13 -11.71 -2.29
C PRO A 59 5.92 -12.32 -1.14
N LEU A 60 5.77 -11.75 0.05
CA LEU A 60 6.54 -12.14 1.23
C LEU A 60 5.90 -13.36 1.92
N PHE A 61 5.93 -14.51 1.24
CA PHE A 61 5.27 -15.75 1.69
C PHE A 61 5.60 -16.20 3.11
N ASN A 62 6.81 -15.86 3.60
CA ASN A 62 7.31 -16.25 4.91
C ASN A 62 7.53 -15.05 5.84
N ALA A 63 6.97 -13.88 5.54
CA ALA A 63 7.06 -12.73 6.45
C ALA A 63 6.47 -13.09 7.82
N ARG A 64 7.21 -12.79 8.89
CA ARG A 64 6.78 -13.08 10.27
C ARG A 64 6.55 -11.83 11.10
N SER A 65 6.99 -10.68 10.61
CA SER A 65 6.85 -9.43 11.32
C SER A 65 6.48 -8.28 10.38
N PRO A 66 5.71 -7.29 10.86
CA PRO A 66 5.40 -6.08 10.07
C PRO A 66 6.66 -5.33 9.64
N LYS A 67 7.72 -5.41 10.45
CA LYS A 67 9.02 -4.80 10.16
C LYS A 67 9.64 -5.33 8.87
N GLU A 68 9.51 -6.63 8.58
CA GLU A 68 10.02 -7.22 7.33
C GLU A 68 9.30 -6.63 6.11
N VAL A 69 7.97 -6.49 6.18
CA VAL A 69 7.16 -5.90 5.10
C VAL A 69 7.48 -4.42 4.93
N LEU A 70 7.61 -3.67 6.03
CA LEU A 70 7.91 -2.24 5.98
C LEU A 70 9.33 -1.94 5.48
N ALA A 71 10.30 -2.79 5.77
CA ALA A 71 11.63 -2.67 5.19
C ALA A 71 11.58 -2.73 3.66
N GLU A 72 10.76 -3.64 3.10
CA GLU A 72 10.56 -3.73 1.64
C GLU A 72 9.80 -2.53 1.08
N VAL A 73 8.83 -1.98 1.81
CA VAL A 73 8.16 -0.73 1.43
C VAL A 73 9.15 0.43 1.38
N ASP A 74 10.04 0.54 2.37
CA ASP A 74 11.04 1.61 2.44
C ASP A 74 12.11 1.47 1.33
N GLU A 75 12.57 0.25 1.04
CA GLU A 75 13.46 0.01 -0.11
C GLU A 75 12.76 0.37 -1.43
N CYS A 76 11.49 -0.04 -1.60
CA CYS A 76 10.71 0.31 -2.80
C CYS A 76 10.53 1.83 -2.93
N ARG A 77 10.29 2.55 -1.83
CA ARG A 77 10.22 4.02 -1.79
C ARG A 77 11.53 4.66 -2.21
N VAL A 78 12.68 4.12 -1.83
CA VAL A 78 14.00 4.67 -2.18
C VAL A 78 14.27 4.52 -3.68
N ASP A 79 13.95 3.36 -4.26
CA ASP A 79 14.20 3.08 -5.68
C ASP A 79 13.17 3.75 -6.60
N TYR A 80 11.91 3.82 -6.16
CA TYR A 80 10.77 4.32 -6.93
C TYR A 80 10.06 5.50 -6.25
N ARG A 81 10.85 6.52 -5.86
CA ARG A 81 10.38 7.77 -5.21
C ARG A 81 9.30 8.53 -5.98
N ASP A 82 9.25 8.37 -7.30
CA ASP A 82 8.29 9.04 -8.18
C ASP A 82 7.11 8.15 -8.57
N CYS A 83 6.88 7.03 -7.86
CA CYS A 83 5.77 6.12 -8.09
C CYS A 83 4.77 6.12 -6.94
N PHE A 84 3.54 5.71 -7.23
CA PHE A 84 2.63 5.23 -6.20
C PHE A 84 3.11 3.88 -5.69
N ILE A 85 2.99 3.62 -4.39
CA ILE A 85 3.29 2.32 -3.80
C ILE A 85 2.11 1.90 -2.94
N ARG A 86 1.68 0.66 -3.09
CA ARG A 86 0.63 0.04 -2.29
C ARG A 86 1.13 -1.22 -1.62
N VAL A 87 0.57 -1.49 -0.44
CA VAL A 87 0.66 -2.79 0.21
C VAL A 87 -0.62 -3.55 -0.09
N VAL A 88 -0.47 -4.82 -0.45
CA VAL A 88 -1.57 -5.74 -0.71
C VAL A 88 -1.44 -6.99 0.15
N GLY A 89 -2.57 -7.61 0.47
CA GLY A 89 -2.64 -8.90 1.15
C GLY A 89 -3.37 -9.91 0.28
N PHE A 90 -2.75 -11.06 0.01
CA PHE A 90 -3.34 -12.15 -0.77
C PHE A 90 -3.81 -13.30 0.13
N ASP A 91 -5.02 -13.80 -0.13
CA ASP A 91 -5.54 -15.04 0.43
C ASP A 91 -5.36 -16.14 -0.62
N ASN A 92 -4.50 -17.12 -0.32
CA ASN A 92 -4.21 -18.24 -1.22
C ASN A 92 -5.30 -19.33 -1.22
N VAL A 93 -6.18 -19.36 -0.21
CA VAL A 93 -7.30 -20.30 -0.14
C VAL A 93 -8.42 -19.84 -1.05
N LYS A 94 -8.75 -18.54 -1.00
CA LYS A 94 -9.75 -17.92 -1.90
C LYS A 94 -9.17 -17.50 -3.25
N GLN A 95 -7.85 -17.50 -3.37
CA GLN A 95 -7.11 -17.04 -4.54
C GLN A 95 -7.49 -15.60 -4.94
N CYS A 96 -7.49 -14.69 -3.97
CA CYS A 96 -7.91 -13.30 -4.17
C CYS A 96 -7.06 -12.33 -3.33
N GLN A 97 -6.95 -11.08 -3.82
CA GLN A 97 -6.46 -9.97 -3.02
C GLN A 97 -7.55 -9.52 -2.05
N VAL A 98 -7.28 -9.61 -0.75
CA VAL A 98 -8.26 -9.31 0.31
C VAL A 98 -8.09 -7.92 0.91
N LEU A 99 -6.91 -7.32 0.77
CA LEU A 99 -6.57 -5.99 1.28
C LEU A 99 -5.68 -5.27 0.26
N SER A 100 -5.88 -3.96 0.12
CA SER A 100 -5.06 -3.09 -0.72
C SER A 100 -5.23 -1.63 -0.31
N PHE A 101 -4.12 -0.95 -0.04
CA PHE A 101 -4.11 0.47 0.30
C PHE A 101 -2.78 1.12 -0.08
N ILE A 102 -2.84 2.41 -0.44
CA ILE A 102 -1.66 3.21 -0.79
C ILE A 102 -0.85 3.55 0.46
N VAL A 103 0.46 3.34 0.39
CA VAL A 103 1.43 3.69 1.43
C VAL A 103 2.38 4.82 0.98
N HIS A 104 2.42 5.15 -0.31
CA HIS A 104 3.23 6.25 -0.84
C HIS A 104 2.61 6.84 -2.12
N LYS A 105 2.75 8.16 -2.30
CA LYS A 105 2.31 8.90 -3.49
C LYS A 105 3.47 9.71 -4.05
N PRO A 106 3.61 9.83 -5.38
CA PRO A 106 4.69 10.61 -5.99
C PRO A 106 4.57 12.09 -5.62
N GLY A 107 5.73 12.76 -5.50
CA GLY A 107 5.78 14.20 -5.20
C GLY A 107 5.39 14.58 -3.76
N ALA A 108 5.10 13.60 -2.91
CA ALA A 108 5.02 13.79 -1.47
C ALA A 108 6.43 14.03 -0.90
N GLY A 109 6.91 15.27 -0.95
CA GLY A 109 8.23 15.61 -0.39
C GLY A 109 8.31 15.31 1.12
N SER A 110 9.54 15.10 1.64
CA SER A 110 9.88 14.67 3.01
C SER A 110 9.40 15.57 4.18
N ARG A 111 8.47 16.50 3.93
CA ARG A 111 7.82 17.39 4.90
C ARG A 111 6.30 17.28 4.94
N GLY A 112 5.68 16.47 4.08
CA GLY A 112 4.32 15.99 4.29
C GLY A 112 4.42 14.51 4.54
N ARG A 113 4.13 14.04 5.77
CA ARG A 113 4.14 12.63 6.17
C ARG A 113 3.68 11.70 5.05
N TYR A 114 4.65 11.13 4.35
CA TYR A 114 4.61 9.98 3.46
C TYR A 114 6.03 9.44 3.39
#